data_AF-A0A4P5SUJ0-F1
#
_entry.id   AF-A0A4P5SUJ0-F1
#
_cell.length_a   1.000
_cell.length_b   1.000
_cell.length_c   1.000
_cell.angle_alpha   90.00
_cell.angle_beta   90.00
_cell.angle_gamma   90.00
#
_symmetry.space_group_name_H-M   'P 1'
#
loop_
_entity.id
_entity.type
_entity.pdbx_description
1 polymer ?
#
loop_
_entity_poly.entity_id
_entity_poly.type
_entity_poly.pdbx_seq_one_letter_code
_entity_poly.pdbx_strand_id
1 'polypeptide(L)'
;MPDKLLQRLLRDAAAPELIEVLSERLSLSDLQSLLLEVYKARASQVRPSHLLEQYERNRFVKPSQASPRTLLEFDSLAFELCASRFEPIELSPVCPFGTVSCVSNLSQNNTLSTIRGTEVLSDSTNALALECAVRRRDALKHMDTKTKIVRLCASHRLVRTQKSQNPAMLAHFRLFALCSAGRDEGDYKFETRELAEHIRLYLTLLGTLKARGYAIQRCRVALTDFDDRRLRRLESEVLSPLRNEYAETLFEFAQERTTGRSYYGTACFHIYVKSAQNEEYQI
;
A
#
# COMPACT_ATOMS: atom_id res chain seq x y z
N MET A 1 19.50 19.26 -9.69
CA MET A 1 19.40 20.59 -10.31
C MET A 1 18.11 21.24 -9.84
N PRO A 2 18.07 22.53 -9.45
CA PRO A 2 16.80 23.19 -9.15
C PRO A 2 15.92 23.10 -10.40
N ASP A 3 14.68 22.67 -10.20
CA ASP A 3 13.71 22.52 -11.28
C ASP A 3 13.53 23.88 -12.00
N LYS A 4 13.70 23.91 -13.33
CA LYS A 4 13.51 25.12 -14.15
C LYS A 4 12.13 25.75 -13.91
N LEU A 5 11.12 24.92 -13.64
CA LEU A 5 9.79 25.38 -13.27
C LEU A 5 9.80 26.16 -11.95
N LEU A 6 10.48 25.63 -10.94
CA LEU A 6 10.60 26.23 -9.63
C LEU A 6 11.34 27.58 -9.69
N GLN A 7 12.44 27.64 -10.44
CA GLN A 7 13.18 28.90 -10.65
C GLN A 7 12.34 29.98 -11.33
N ARG A 8 11.46 29.60 -12.26
CA ARG A 8 10.50 30.53 -12.87
C ARG A 8 9.49 31.03 -11.83
N LEU A 9 8.88 30.14 -11.05
CA LEU A 9 7.87 30.49 -10.04
C LEU A 9 8.41 31.46 -8.97
N LEU A 10 9.63 31.23 -8.48
CA LEU A 10 10.25 32.11 -7.48
C LEU A 10 10.53 33.51 -8.02
N ARG A 11 10.88 33.61 -9.31
CA ARG A 11 11.09 34.89 -10.00
C ARG A 11 9.78 35.64 -10.20
N ASP A 12 8.74 34.96 -10.69
CA ASP A 12 7.42 35.57 -10.94
C ASP A 12 6.77 36.05 -9.64
N ALA A 13 7.00 35.33 -8.53
CA ALA A 13 6.54 35.72 -7.20
C ALA A 13 7.41 36.80 -6.53
N ALA A 14 8.51 37.22 -7.16
CA ALA A 14 9.53 38.11 -6.57
C ALA A 14 10.00 37.67 -5.17
N ALA A 15 10.10 36.35 -4.95
CA ALA A 15 10.39 35.75 -3.64
C ALA A 15 11.43 34.62 -3.78
N PRO A 16 12.72 34.96 -3.99
CA PRO A 16 13.77 33.99 -4.30
C PRO A 16 14.05 32.97 -3.18
N GLU A 17 13.86 33.36 -1.92
CA GLU A 17 14.09 32.52 -0.73
C GLU A 17 12.85 31.75 -0.27
N LEU A 18 11.73 31.81 -1.02
CA LEU A 18 10.44 31.30 -0.53
C LEU A 18 10.49 29.83 -0.11
N ILE A 19 11.17 28.97 -0.87
CA ILE A 19 11.26 27.56 -0.51
C ILE A 19 11.99 27.36 0.81
N GLU A 20 13.17 27.98 0.97
CA GLU A 20 13.96 27.90 2.20
C GLU A 20 13.17 28.41 3.41
N VAL A 21 12.44 29.53 3.25
CA VAL A 21 11.57 30.06 4.29
C VAL A 21 10.51 29.04 4.69
N LEU A 22 9.81 28.45 3.73
CA LEU A 22 8.73 27.50 3.98
C LEU A 22 9.22 26.14 4.47
N SER A 23 10.44 25.70 4.10
CA SER A 23 10.95 24.37 4.45
C SER A 23 11.85 24.34 5.68
N GLU A 24 12.56 25.43 6.00
CA GLU A 24 13.60 25.43 7.03
C GLU A 24 13.39 26.49 8.11
N ARG A 25 12.81 27.66 7.77
CA ARG A 25 12.72 28.79 8.71
C ARG A 25 11.41 28.86 9.48
N LEU A 26 10.32 28.33 8.92
CA LEU A 26 9.03 28.23 9.60
C LEU A 26 8.92 26.93 10.38
N SER A 27 8.34 27.00 11.58
CA SER A 27 7.87 25.81 12.27
C SER A 27 6.75 25.14 11.46
N LEU A 28 6.54 23.84 11.63
CA LEU A 28 5.46 23.13 10.94
C LEU A 28 4.08 23.72 11.26
N SER A 29 3.87 24.19 12.50
CA SER A 29 2.63 24.84 12.93
C SER A 29 2.40 26.20 12.27
N ASP A 30 3.45 27.00 12.10
CA ASP A 30 3.35 28.31 11.44
C ASP A 30 3.14 28.14 9.93
N LEU A 31 3.87 27.20 9.31
CA LEU A 31 3.66 26.82 7.92
C LEU A 31 2.22 26.37 7.68
N GLN A 32 1.68 25.51 8.55
CA GLN A 32 0.29 25.07 8.47
C GLN A 32 -0.67 26.26 8.56
N SER A 33 -0.47 27.19 9.49
CA SER A 33 -1.32 28.37 9.67
C SER A 33 -1.28 29.28 8.43
N LEU A 34 -0.09 29.52 7.88
CA LEU A 34 0.09 30.25 6.64
C LEU A 34 -0.65 29.59 5.46
N LEU A 35 -0.45 28.28 5.27
CA LEU A 35 -1.08 27.53 4.18
C LEU A 35 -2.61 27.50 4.33
N LEU A 36 -3.15 27.47 5.56
CA LEU A 36 -4.59 27.55 5.79
C LEU A 36 -5.17 28.89 5.32
N GLU A 37 -4.55 30.02 5.66
CA GLU A 37 -5.02 31.33 5.18
C GLU A 37 -4.87 31.48 3.66
N VAL A 38 -3.78 30.95 3.07
CA VAL A 38 -3.61 30.91 1.61
C VAL A 38 -4.73 30.11 0.95
N TYR A 39 -5.02 28.89 1.43
CA TYR A 39 -6.06 28.04 0.86
C TYR A 39 -7.47 28.61 1.06
N LYS A 40 -7.73 29.28 2.19
CA LYS A 40 -8.98 30.02 2.45
C LYS A 40 -9.18 31.15 1.45
N ALA A 41 -8.16 31.97 1.21
CA ALA A 41 -8.21 33.05 0.22
C ALA A 41 -8.41 32.50 -1.21
N ARG A 42 -7.78 31.37 -1.56
CA ARG A 42 -7.98 30.71 -2.85
C ARG A 42 -9.38 30.12 -3.00
N ALA A 43 -9.89 29.45 -1.97
CA ALA A 43 -11.20 28.80 -1.97
C ALA A 43 -12.35 29.81 -2.09
N SER A 44 -12.22 31.00 -1.50
CA SER A 44 -13.26 32.05 -1.59
C SER A 44 -13.50 32.57 -3.02
N GLN A 45 -12.54 32.34 -3.93
CA GLN A 45 -12.62 32.73 -5.33
C GLN A 45 -13.12 31.61 -6.24
N VAL A 46 -13.35 30.40 -5.72
CA VAL A 46 -13.81 29.24 -6.51
C VAL A 46 -15.29 29.41 -6.84
N ARG A 47 -15.62 29.33 -8.13
CA ARG A 47 -16.99 29.40 -8.64
C ARG A 47 -17.57 28.00 -8.86
N PRO A 48 -18.90 27.81 -8.72
CA PRO A 48 -19.54 26.51 -8.97
C PRO A 48 -19.27 25.92 -10.36
N SER A 49 -19.22 26.75 -11.41
CA SER A 49 -18.89 26.28 -12.77
C SER A 49 -17.48 25.71 -12.85
N HIS A 50 -16.49 26.41 -12.29
CA HIS A 50 -15.12 25.91 -12.23
C HIS A 50 -15.02 24.64 -11.38
N LEU A 51 -15.79 24.51 -10.29
CA LEU A 51 -15.81 23.29 -9.49
C LEU A 51 -16.34 22.10 -10.31
N LEU A 52 -17.40 22.30 -11.09
CA LEU A 52 -17.92 21.27 -11.98
C LEU A 52 -16.90 20.87 -13.05
N GLU A 53 -16.26 21.83 -13.71
CA GLU A 53 -15.19 21.57 -14.69
C GLU A 53 -14.02 20.76 -14.07
N GLN A 54 -13.65 21.09 -12.83
CA GLN A 54 -12.64 20.34 -12.08
C GLN A 54 -13.10 18.92 -11.77
N TYR A 55 -14.34 18.75 -11.31
CA TYR A 55 -14.92 17.44 -11.08
C TYR A 55 -14.97 16.59 -12.36
N GLU A 56 -15.25 17.21 -13.50
CA GLU A 56 -15.29 16.55 -14.81
C GLU A 56 -13.94 16.02 -15.26
N ARG A 57 -12.86 16.78 -15.02
CA ARG A 57 -11.52 16.49 -15.53
C ARG A 57 -10.62 15.73 -14.54
N ASN A 58 -10.92 15.79 -13.25
CA ASN A 58 -10.05 15.24 -12.20
C ASN A 58 -10.35 13.75 -11.94
N ARG A 59 -9.40 12.89 -12.33
CA ARG A 59 -9.50 11.43 -12.13
C ARG A 59 -9.60 10.98 -10.67
N PHE A 60 -9.11 11.77 -9.71
CA PHE A 60 -9.08 11.39 -8.29
C PHE A 60 -10.44 11.49 -7.61
N VAL A 61 -11.36 12.29 -8.16
CA VAL A 61 -12.66 12.58 -7.54
C VAL A 61 -13.83 11.88 -8.24
N LYS A 62 -13.55 11.15 -9.32
CA LYS A 62 -14.57 10.36 -10.01
C LYS A 62 -14.99 9.16 -9.17
N PRO A 63 -16.28 8.77 -9.16
CA PRO A 63 -16.71 7.52 -8.54
C PRO A 63 -15.97 6.31 -9.14
N SER A 64 -15.83 5.25 -8.34
CA SER A 64 -15.32 3.98 -8.88
C SER A 64 -16.43 3.33 -9.70
N GLN A 65 -16.03 2.58 -10.73
CA GLN A 65 -16.94 1.74 -11.52
C GLN A 65 -17.29 0.43 -10.79
N ALA A 66 -16.57 0.09 -9.71
CA ALA A 66 -16.86 -1.10 -8.92
C ALA A 66 -18.14 -0.92 -8.11
N SER A 67 -19.01 -1.95 -8.13
CA SER A 67 -20.23 -1.99 -7.34
C SER A 67 -19.91 -1.95 -5.83
N PRO A 68 -20.49 -1.02 -5.06
CA PRO A 68 -20.34 -1.01 -3.60
C PRO A 68 -20.79 -2.31 -2.94
N ARG A 69 -21.80 -3.01 -3.50
CA ARG A 69 -22.27 -4.30 -2.98
C ARG A 69 -21.20 -5.39 -3.14
N THR A 70 -20.62 -5.49 -4.32
CA THR A 70 -19.54 -6.45 -4.61
C THR A 70 -18.30 -6.18 -3.75
N LEU A 71 -17.97 -4.91 -3.51
CA LEU A 71 -16.86 -4.56 -2.60
C LEU A 71 -17.14 -5.02 -1.17
N LEU A 72 -18.36 -4.83 -0.65
CA LEU A 72 -18.73 -5.29 0.70
C LEU A 72 -18.74 -6.81 0.81
N GLU A 73 -19.23 -7.52 -0.21
CA GLU A 73 -19.21 -8.99 -0.25
C GLU A 73 -17.78 -9.53 -0.25
N PHE A 74 -16.88 -8.89 -1.02
CA PHE A 74 -15.46 -9.22 -1.03
C PHE A 74 -14.84 -8.98 0.34
N ASP A 75 -15.07 -7.82 0.96
CA ASP A 75 -14.49 -7.49 2.26
C ASP A 75 -14.97 -8.45 3.34
N SER A 76 -16.28 -8.75 3.37
CA SER A 76 -16.85 -9.71 4.30
C SER A 76 -16.20 -11.07 4.18
N LEU A 77 -16.00 -11.56 2.95
CA LEU A 77 -15.33 -12.85 2.72
C LEU A 77 -13.86 -12.81 3.14
N ALA A 78 -13.14 -11.74 2.79
CA ALA A 78 -11.72 -11.62 3.12
C ALA A 78 -11.48 -11.61 4.63
N PHE A 79 -12.32 -10.87 5.38
CA PHE A 79 -12.26 -10.84 6.84
C PHE A 79 -12.67 -12.17 7.48
N GLU A 80 -13.69 -12.86 6.96
CA GLU A 80 -14.11 -14.17 7.45
C GLU A 80 -12.97 -15.20 7.32
N LEU A 81 -12.28 -15.22 6.17
CA LEU A 81 -11.19 -16.16 5.92
C LEU A 81 -9.95 -15.92 6.78
N CYS A 82 -9.69 -14.69 7.21
CA CYS A 82 -8.52 -14.36 8.03
C CYS A 82 -8.80 -14.27 9.54
N ALA A 83 -10.06 -14.26 9.99
CA ALA A 83 -10.46 -13.97 11.37
C ALA A 83 -9.77 -14.82 12.45
N SER A 84 -9.37 -16.05 12.13
CA SER A 84 -8.66 -16.95 13.06
C SER A 84 -7.17 -16.62 13.22
N ARG A 85 -6.60 -15.79 12.34
CA ARG A 85 -5.14 -15.58 12.21
C ARG A 85 -4.73 -14.12 12.20
N PHE A 86 -5.56 -13.23 11.67
CA PHE A 86 -5.32 -11.80 11.56
C PHE A 86 -6.45 -11.03 12.23
N GLU A 87 -6.09 -10.04 13.03
CA GLU A 87 -7.05 -9.11 13.60
C GLU A 87 -7.45 -8.07 12.53
N PRO A 88 -8.75 -7.95 12.19
CA PRO A 88 -9.20 -6.91 11.28
C PRO A 88 -9.23 -5.56 11.99
N ILE A 89 -8.72 -4.52 11.32
CA ILE A 89 -8.80 -3.13 11.77
C ILE A 89 -9.25 -2.21 10.64
N GLU A 90 -9.98 -1.16 11.01
CA GLU A 90 -10.36 -0.09 10.08
C GLU A 90 -9.29 1.00 10.11
N LEU A 91 -8.69 1.28 8.95
CA LEU A 91 -7.63 2.28 8.83
C LEU A 91 -8.22 3.69 8.67
N SER A 92 -7.54 4.68 9.24
CA SER A 92 -7.79 6.09 8.94
C SER A 92 -7.53 6.38 7.45
N PRO A 93 -8.34 7.25 6.79
CA PRO A 93 -8.10 7.66 5.41
C PRO A 93 -6.81 8.47 5.22
N VAL A 94 -6.20 8.91 6.32
CA VAL A 94 -4.94 9.64 6.35
C VAL A 94 -3.96 8.99 7.33
N CYS A 95 -2.66 9.15 7.06
CA CYS A 95 -1.56 8.78 7.95
C CYS A 95 -0.65 10.00 8.21
N PRO A 96 0.27 9.92 9.19
CA PRO A 96 1.23 11.00 9.44
C PRO A 96 2.02 11.38 8.18
N PHE A 97 2.26 12.67 7.97
CA PHE A 97 3.07 13.13 6.84
C PHE A 97 4.47 12.50 6.86
N GLY A 98 4.95 12.07 5.69
CA GLY A 98 6.24 11.40 5.54
C GLY A 98 6.17 9.88 5.71
N THR A 99 4.97 9.31 5.94
CA THR A 99 4.79 7.86 6.11
C THR A 99 5.27 7.10 4.87
N VAL A 100 4.86 7.51 3.68
CA VAL A 100 5.30 6.86 2.43
C VAL A 100 6.81 6.92 2.24
N SER A 101 7.44 8.05 2.54
CA SER A 101 8.89 8.19 2.38
C SER A 101 9.70 7.47 3.44
N CYS A 102 9.21 7.45 4.69
CA CYS A 102 9.95 6.89 5.82
C CYS A 102 9.79 5.36 5.90
N VAL A 103 8.60 4.83 5.60
CA VAL A 103 8.33 3.40 5.73
C VAL A 103 8.75 2.63 4.47
N SER A 104 8.51 3.18 3.27
CA SER A 104 8.79 2.45 2.02
C SER A 104 9.89 3.06 1.15
N ASN A 105 10.60 4.11 1.58
CA ASN A 105 11.62 4.80 0.76
C ASN A 105 11.11 5.32 -0.60
N LEU A 106 9.79 5.41 -0.77
CA LEU A 106 9.19 5.97 -1.98
C LEU A 106 9.15 7.50 -1.90
N SER A 107 9.15 8.17 -3.05
CA SER A 107 9.05 9.63 -3.08
C SER A 107 7.76 10.12 -2.42
N GLN A 108 7.83 11.18 -1.62
CA GLN A 108 6.66 11.87 -1.06
C GLN A 108 5.64 12.28 -2.15
N ASN A 109 6.10 12.51 -3.38
CA ASN A 109 5.24 12.86 -4.51
C ASN A 109 4.33 11.71 -4.99
N ASN A 110 4.56 10.50 -4.48
CA ASN A 110 3.74 9.32 -4.77
C ASN A 110 2.44 9.28 -3.95
N THR A 111 2.25 10.21 -3.02
CA THR A 111 1.01 10.35 -2.23
C THR A 111 0.47 11.79 -2.26
N LEU A 112 -0.76 11.98 -1.79
CA LEU A 112 -1.36 13.30 -1.62
C LEU A 112 -1.02 13.84 -0.22
N SER A 113 0.02 14.64 -0.12
CA SER A 113 0.33 15.40 1.11
C SER A 113 -0.75 16.43 1.39
N THR A 114 -1.13 16.59 2.66
CA THR A 114 -2.08 17.62 3.11
C THR A 114 -1.34 18.78 3.78
N ILE A 115 -2.01 19.91 3.91
CA ILE A 115 -1.49 21.07 4.65
C ILE A 115 -1.60 20.93 6.18
N ARG A 116 -2.12 19.80 6.69
CA ARG A 116 -2.37 19.56 8.13
C ARG A 116 -1.51 18.42 8.69
N GLY A 117 -0.24 18.36 8.30
CA GLY A 117 0.73 17.40 8.86
C GLY A 117 0.39 15.92 8.62
N THR A 118 -0.47 15.63 7.65
CA THR A 118 -0.88 14.28 7.27
C THR A 118 -0.77 14.10 5.77
N GLU A 119 -0.84 12.86 5.31
CA GLU A 119 -0.98 12.50 3.90
C GLU A 119 -2.13 11.51 3.72
N VAL A 120 -2.75 11.50 2.56
CA VAL A 120 -3.77 10.49 2.22
C VAL A 120 -3.11 9.12 2.19
N LEU A 121 -3.76 8.12 2.78
CA LEU A 121 -3.24 6.77 2.80
C LEU A 121 -3.21 6.20 1.37
N SER A 122 -2.00 5.97 0.85
CA SER A 122 -1.75 5.45 -0.49
C SER A 122 -1.36 3.97 -0.53
N ASP A 123 -0.99 3.41 0.63
CA ASP A 123 -0.68 2.00 0.84
C ASP A 123 -1.07 1.58 2.27
N SER A 124 -2.01 0.64 2.38
CA SER A 124 -2.47 0.11 3.67
C SER A 124 -1.34 -0.51 4.49
N THR A 125 -0.33 -1.11 3.85
CA THR A 125 0.76 -1.79 4.55
C THR A 125 1.64 -0.83 5.34
N ASN A 126 1.76 0.43 4.92
CA ASN A 126 2.50 1.45 5.66
C ASN A 126 1.80 1.78 6.99
N ALA A 127 0.48 1.99 6.97
CA ALA A 127 -0.28 2.26 8.19
C ALA A 127 -0.34 1.02 9.10
N LEU A 128 -0.54 -0.16 8.52
CA LEU A 128 -0.48 -1.42 9.27
C LEU A 128 0.89 -1.65 9.92
N ALA A 129 2.00 -1.31 9.25
CA ALA A 129 3.34 -1.43 9.80
C ALA A 129 3.56 -0.51 11.01
N LEU A 130 3.07 0.73 10.96
CA LEU A 130 3.11 1.66 12.10
C LEU A 130 2.27 1.13 13.27
N GLU A 131 1.06 0.63 13.01
CA GLU A 131 0.19 0.06 14.04
C GLU A 131 0.82 -1.21 14.65
N CYS A 132 1.39 -2.08 13.82
CA CYS A 132 2.19 -3.22 14.25
C CYS A 132 3.33 -2.79 15.18
N ALA A 133 4.07 -1.73 14.83
CA ALA A 133 5.17 -1.22 15.66
C ALA A 133 4.69 -0.70 17.02
N VAL A 134 3.56 0.02 17.06
CA VAL A 134 2.93 0.49 18.31
C VAL A 134 2.55 -0.71 19.19
N ARG A 135 1.81 -1.69 18.65
CA ARG A 135 1.37 -2.87 19.39
C ARG A 135 2.53 -3.75 19.84
N ARG A 136 3.58 -3.88 19.02
CA ARG A 136 4.81 -4.59 19.41
C ARG A 136 5.53 -3.86 20.53
N ARG A 137 5.66 -2.53 20.46
CA ARG A 137 6.26 -1.73 21.54
C ARG A 137 5.51 -1.91 22.87
N ASP A 138 4.19 -1.97 22.84
CA ASP A 138 3.39 -2.21 24.03
C ASP A 138 3.52 -3.65 24.54
N ALA A 139 3.48 -4.64 23.64
CA ALA A 139 3.68 -6.05 23.99
C ALA A 139 5.06 -6.34 24.59
N LEU A 140 6.08 -5.52 24.28
CA LEU A 140 7.42 -5.63 24.85
C LEU A 140 7.52 -5.18 26.32
N LYS A 141 6.52 -4.45 26.83
CA LYS A 141 6.46 -3.99 28.23
C LYS A 141 6.15 -5.13 29.21
N HIS A 142 5.56 -6.23 28.73
CA HIS A 142 5.16 -7.37 29.54
C HIS A 142 5.93 -8.65 29.13
N MET A 143 6.41 -9.41 30.11
CA MET A 143 7.25 -10.60 29.89
C MET A 143 6.51 -11.71 29.12
N ASP A 144 5.23 -11.91 29.46
CA ASP A 144 4.32 -12.90 28.87
C ASP A 144 3.97 -12.61 27.40
N THR A 145 3.92 -11.33 27.01
CA THR A 145 3.59 -10.93 25.62
C THR A 145 4.80 -10.56 24.78
N LYS A 146 6.01 -10.65 25.32
CA LYS A 146 7.25 -10.15 24.68
C LYS A 146 7.53 -10.79 23.31
N THR A 147 7.13 -12.05 23.13
CA THR A 147 7.26 -12.84 21.89
C THR A 147 5.99 -12.86 21.04
N LYS A 148 4.90 -12.23 21.50
CA LYS A 148 3.61 -12.21 20.79
C LYS A 148 3.76 -11.64 19.39
N ILE A 149 3.39 -12.43 18.38
CA ILE A 149 3.30 -11.96 17.00
C ILE A 149 2.04 -11.09 16.88
N VAL A 150 2.18 -9.93 16.24
CA VAL A 150 1.07 -9.06 15.86
C VAL A 150 0.75 -9.37 14.41
N ARG A 151 -0.51 -9.71 14.11
CA ARG A 151 -1.02 -10.00 12.77
C ARG A 151 -2.27 -9.17 12.54
N LEU A 152 -2.19 -8.19 11.65
CA LEU A 152 -3.26 -7.24 11.35
C LEU A 152 -3.67 -7.34 9.89
N CYS A 153 -4.95 -7.16 9.62
CA CYS A 153 -5.47 -7.01 8.27
C CYS A 153 -6.43 -5.83 8.16
N ALA A 154 -6.56 -5.29 6.95
CA ALA A 154 -7.48 -4.20 6.67
C ALA A 154 -7.94 -4.25 5.20
N SER A 155 -9.19 -3.88 4.94
CA SER A 155 -9.66 -3.53 3.59
C SER A 155 -9.90 -2.04 3.52
N HIS A 156 -9.12 -1.32 2.72
CA HIS A 156 -9.14 0.14 2.72
C HIS A 156 -9.15 0.72 1.31
N ARG A 157 -9.74 1.91 1.16
CA ARG A 157 -9.77 2.62 -0.12
C ARG A 157 -8.58 3.56 -0.22
N LEU A 158 -7.73 3.32 -1.20
CA LEU A 158 -6.47 4.03 -1.39
C LEU A 158 -6.56 4.99 -2.57
N VAL A 159 -5.71 6.02 -2.56
CA VAL A 159 -5.50 6.93 -3.70
C VAL A 159 -4.06 6.83 -4.18
N ARG A 160 -3.86 6.69 -5.49
CA ARG A 160 -2.54 6.53 -6.11
C ARG A 160 -2.26 7.65 -7.13
N THR A 161 -1.26 8.48 -6.85
CA THR A 161 -1.00 9.71 -7.64
C THR A 161 -0.28 9.45 -8.96
N GLN A 162 0.47 8.35 -9.09
CA GLN A 162 1.17 8.05 -10.34
C GLN A 162 0.17 7.84 -11.47
N LYS A 163 0.46 8.44 -12.63
CA LYS A 163 -0.29 8.23 -13.85
C LYS A 163 0.30 7.02 -14.57
N SER A 164 -0.54 6.04 -14.87
CA SER A 164 -0.18 4.91 -15.72
C SER A 164 -0.94 4.98 -17.03
N GLN A 165 -0.34 4.42 -18.09
CA GLN A 165 -1.02 4.21 -19.37
C GLN A 165 -1.94 2.98 -19.34
N ASN A 166 -1.78 2.08 -18.36
CA ASN A 166 -2.63 0.91 -18.21
C ASN A 166 -4.01 1.32 -17.65
N PRO A 167 -5.11 1.07 -18.38
CA PRO A 167 -6.47 1.38 -17.92
C PRO A 167 -6.87 0.68 -16.60
N ALA A 168 -6.26 -0.47 -16.29
CA ALA A 168 -6.50 -1.18 -15.03
C ALA A 168 -5.86 -0.48 -13.81
N MET A 169 -4.96 0.48 -14.02
CA MET A 169 -4.34 1.25 -12.94
C MET A 169 -5.19 2.45 -12.54
N LEU A 170 -6.16 2.19 -11.66
CA LEU A 170 -7.13 3.16 -11.18
C LEU A 170 -6.49 4.24 -10.29
N ALA A 171 -7.10 5.43 -10.29
CA ALA A 171 -6.68 6.56 -9.44
C ALA A 171 -6.98 6.33 -7.94
N HIS A 172 -8.04 5.57 -7.66
CA HIS A 172 -8.37 5.06 -6.34
C HIS A 172 -8.99 3.68 -6.49
N PHE A 173 -8.72 2.81 -5.53
CA PHE A 173 -9.14 1.42 -5.52
C PHE A 173 -9.22 0.92 -4.08
N ARG A 174 -9.91 -0.20 -3.87
CA ARG A 174 -9.95 -0.89 -2.58
C ARG A 174 -8.87 -1.96 -2.56
N LEU A 175 -8.14 -2.07 -1.45
CA LEU A 175 -7.07 -3.04 -1.26
C LEU A 175 -7.24 -3.72 0.09
N PHE A 176 -7.24 -5.05 0.07
CA PHE A 176 -7.12 -5.88 1.26
C PHE A 176 -5.65 -6.17 1.53
N ALA A 177 -5.17 -5.80 2.72
CA ALA A 177 -3.77 -5.91 3.10
C ALA A 177 -3.63 -6.74 4.38
N LEU A 178 -2.50 -7.42 4.47
CA LEU A 178 -2.03 -8.17 5.63
C LEU A 178 -0.70 -7.56 6.12
N CYS A 179 -0.48 -7.57 7.42
CA CYS A 179 0.80 -7.21 8.02
C CYS A 179 1.07 -8.09 9.24
N SER A 180 2.25 -8.70 9.29
CA SER A 180 2.73 -9.45 10.44
C SER A 180 3.98 -8.78 11.01
N ALA A 181 4.06 -8.65 12.32
CA ALA A 181 5.24 -8.17 13.03
C ALA A 181 5.56 -9.07 14.22
N GLY A 182 6.81 -9.50 14.31
CA GLY A 182 7.30 -10.40 15.34
C GLY A 182 8.75 -10.11 15.69
N ARG A 183 9.35 -10.97 16.50
CA ARG A 183 10.79 -10.93 16.70
C ARG A 183 11.49 -11.69 15.59
N ASP A 184 12.70 -11.25 15.28
CA ASP A 184 13.64 -12.08 14.56
C ASP A 184 13.93 -13.34 15.39
N GLU A 185 13.56 -14.49 14.85
CA GLU A 185 13.77 -15.82 15.42
C GLU A 185 15.10 -16.44 14.94
N GLY A 186 15.91 -15.65 14.24
CA GLY A 186 17.12 -16.05 13.57
C GLY A 186 16.82 -16.74 12.25
N ASP A 187 17.80 -16.68 11.35
CA ASP A 187 17.82 -17.49 10.14
C ASP A 187 16.60 -17.24 9.22
N TYR A 188 15.91 -16.09 9.34
CA TYR A 188 14.74 -15.75 8.52
C TYR A 188 13.49 -16.63 8.76
N LYS A 189 13.42 -17.31 9.92
CA LYS A 189 12.31 -18.22 10.26
C LYS A 189 10.97 -17.53 10.38
N PHE A 190 10.96 -16.33 10.99
CA PHE A 190 9.75 -15.55 11.16
C PHE A 190 9.21 -15.15 9.78
N GLU A 191 10.08 -14.62 8.93
CA GLU A 191 9.72 -14.08 7.62
C GLU A 191 9.22 -15.16 6.68
N THR A 192 9.88 -16.32 6.59
CA THR A 192 9.38 -17.41 5.72
C THR A 192 8.04 -17.96 6.21
N ARG A 193 7.85 -18.10 7.53
CA ARG A 193 6.58 -18.56 8.11
C ARG A 193 5.44 -17.60 7.79
N GLU A 194 5.64 -16.31 8.04
CA GLU A 194 4.60 -15.30 7.78
C GLU A 194 4.38 -15.08 6.28
N LEU A 195 5.43 -15.16 5.45
CA LEU A 195 5.30 -15.06 4.00
C LEU A 195 4.46 -16.21 3.43
N ALA A 196 4.74 -17.46 3.84
CA ALA A 196 3.93 -18.61 3.45
C ALA A 196 2.47 -18.43 3.90
N GLU A 197 2.26 -17.89 5.11
CA GLU A 197 0.95 -17.63 5.65
C GLU A 197 0.15 -16.58 4.87
N HIS A 198 0.81 -15.48 4.48
CA HIS A 198 0.19 -14.43 3.67
C HIS A 198 -0.21 -14.95 2.29
N ILE A 199 0.69 -15.67 1.62
CA ILE A 199 0.40 -16.27 0.31
C ILE A 199 -0.75 -17.28 0.42
N ARG A 200 -0.74 -18.14 1.45
CA ARG A 200 -1.81 -19.10 1.72
C ARG A 200 -3.17 -18.41 1.84
N LEU A 201 -3.27 -17.33 2.60
CA LEU A 201 -4.52 -16.58 2.76
C LEU A 201 -5.04 -16.00 1.44
N TYR A 202 -4.16 -15.39 0.64
CA TYR A 202 -4.57 -14.89 -0.68
C TYR A 202 -5.00 -16.02 -1.62
N LEU A 203 -4.29 -17.15 -1.65
CA LEU A 203 -4.68 -18.31 -2.47
C LEU A 203 -6.01 -18.91 -2.02
N THR A 204 -6.28 -19.03 -0.71
CA THR A 204 -7.58 -19.43 -0.16
C THR A 204 -8.69 -18.48 -0.57
N LEU A 205 -8.45 -17.16 -0.47
CA LEU A 205 -9.41 -16.14 -0.89
C LEU A 205 -9.74 -16.27 -2.38
N LEU A 206 -8.73 -16.40 -3.24
CA LEU A 206 -8.91 -16.55 -4.68
C LEU A 206 -9.62 -17.85 -5.05
N GLY A 207 -9.30 -18.96 -4.38
CA GLY A 207 -10.00 -20.23 -4.55
C GLY A 207 -11.48 -20.11 -4.17
N THR A 208 -11.78 -19.40 -3.08
CA THR A 208 -13.16 -19.17 -2.63
C THR A 208 -13.91 -18.25 -3.60
N LEU A 209 -13.27 -17.21 -4.11
CA LEU A 209 -13.84 -16.33 -5.14
C LEU A 209 -14.11 -17.09 -6.44
N LYS A 210 -13.18 -17.96 -6.88
CA LYS A 210 -13.37 -18.87 -8.03
C LYS A 210 -14.62 -19.74 -7.82
N ALA A 211 -14.77 -20.34 -6.65
CA ALA A 211 -15.94 -21.15 -6.30
C ALA A 211 -17.26 -20.35 -6.27
N ARG A 212 -17.19 -19.04 -6.01
CA ARG A 212 -18.34 -18.11 -6.08
C ARG A 212 -18.60 -17.54 -7.47
N GLY A 213 -17.91 -18.04 -8.51
CA GLY A 213 -18.15 -17.67 -9.91
C GLY A 213 -17.35 -16.47 -10.42
N TYR A 214 -16.36 -15.99 -9.66
CA TYR A 214 -15.43 -14.99 -10.18
C TYR A 214 -14.57 -15.61 -11.31
N ALA A 215 -14.25 -14.81 -12.32
CA ALA A 215 -13.51 -15.24 -13.51
C ALA A 215 -12.01 -15.48 -13.22
N ILE A 216 -11.71 -16.54 -12.45
CA ILE A 216 -10.38 -16.95 -12.02
C ILE A 216 -10.12 -18.34 -12.58
N GLN A 217 -9.28 -18.45 -13.62
CA GLN A 217 -8.92 -19.74 -14.19
C GLN A 217 -7.76 -20.39 -13.44
N ARG A 218 -6.64 -19.65 -13.34
CA ARG A 218 -5.38 -20.15 -12.79
C ARG A 218 -4.68 -19.06 -12.01
N CYS A 219 -4.01 -19.45 -10.92
CA CYS A 219 -3.13 -18.58 -10.15
C CYS A 219 -1.66 -18.92 -10.44
N ARG A 220 -0.81 -17.90 -10.43
CA ARG A 220 0.65 -18.02 -10.48
C ARG A 220 1.26 -17.14 -9.39
N VAL A 221 2.12 -17.71 -8.56
CA VAL A 221 2.88 -17.00 -7.54
C VAL A 221 4.32 -16.89 -8.02
N ALA A 222 4.77 -15.66 -8.22
CA ALA A 222 6.15 -15.35 -8.58
C ALA A 222 6.84 -14.72 -7.38
N LEU A 223 7.87 -15.38 -6.85
CA LEU A 223 8.63 -14.93 -5.69
C LEU A 223 10.00 -14.41 -6.14
N THR A 224 10.41 -13.26 -5.61
CA THR A 224 11.74 -12.68 -5.87
C THR A 224 12.49 -12.55 -4.57
N ASP A 225 13.71 -13.06 -4.53
CA ASP A 225 14.69 -12.84 -3.47
C ASP A 225 15.69 -11.78 -3.94
N PHE A 226 15.64 -10.56 -3.38
CA PHE A 226 16.48 -9.46 -3.85
C PHE A 226 17.93 -9.53 -3.34
N ASP A 227 18.21 -10.32 -2.31
CA ASP A 227 19.55 -10.47 -1.75
C ASP A 227 20.32 -11.70 -2.30
N ASP A 228 19.65 -12.54 -3.10
CA ASP A 228 20.15 -13.80 -3.69
C ASP A 228 20.78 -14.77 -2.68
N ARG A 229 20.45 -14.65 -1.39
CA ARG A 229 21.05 -15.46 -0.31
C ARG A 229 20.10 -16.49 0.28
N ARG A 230 18.79 -16.41 -0.05
CA ARG A 230 17.74 -17.13 0.68
C ARG A 230 16.91 -18.06 -0.20
N LEU A 231 17.21 -18.15 -1.50
CA LEU A 231 16.53 -19.03 -2.46
C LEU A 231 16.25 -20.44 -1.93
N ARG A 232 17.25 -21.12 -1.37
CA ARG A 232 17.06 -22.49 -0.84
C ARG A 232 16.01 -22.55 0.29
N ARG A 233 16.03 -21.57 1.18
CA ARG A 233 15.08 -21.49 2.30
C ARG A 233 13.69 -21.11 1.82
N LEU A 234 13.61 -20.15 0.90
CA LEU A 234 12.33 -19.75 0.30
C LEU A 234 11.70 -20.91 -0.47
N GLU A 235 12.50 -21.73 -1.15
CA GLU A 235 12.00 -22.95 -1.79
C GLU A 235 11.50 -23.97 -0.76
N SER A 236 12.27 -24.25 0.31
CA SER A 236 11.92 -25.29 1.29
C SER A 236 10.78 -24.91 2.23
N GLU A 237 10.77 -23.66 2.71
CA GLU A 237 9.86 -23.18 3.75
C GLU A 237 8.61 -22.48 3.19
N VAL A 238 8.65 -22.01 1.94
CA VAL A 238 7.54 -21.23 1.33
C VAL A 238 6.97 -21.92 0.11
N LEU A 239 7.75 -22.04 -0.97
CA LEU A 239 7.20 -22.51 -2.26
C LEU A 239 6.84 -24.00 -2.25
N SER A 240 7.69 -24.87 -1.70
CA SER A 240 7.42 -26.33 -1.68
C SER A 240 6.18 -26.71 -0.87
N PRO A 241 5.99 -26.20 0.37
CA PRO A 241 4.76 -26.47 1.13
C PRO A 241 3.51 -25.96 0.40
N LEU A 242 3.55 -24.73 -0.14
CA LEU A 242 2.43 -24.15 -0.86
C LEU A 242 2.12 -24.90 -2.17
N ARG A 243 3.14 -25.41 -2.87
CA ARG A 243 2.96 -26.23 -4.07
C ARG A 243 2.22 -27.53 -3.76
N ASN A 244 2.49 -28.13 -2.60
CA ASN A 244 1.77 -29.33 -2.14
C ASN A 244 0.32 -29.03 -1.74
N GLU A 245 0.07 -27.86 -1.13
CA GLU A 245 -1.27 -27.44 -0.72
C GLU A 245 -2.14 -26.97 -1.91
N TYR A 246 -1.53 -26.35 -2.93
CA TYR A 246 -2.22 -25.71 -4.06
C TYR A 246 -1.73 -26.25 -5.41
N ALA A 247 -2.05 -27.51 -5.71
CA ALA A 247 -1.56 -28.21 -6.92
C ALA A 247 -1.94 -27.52 -8.26
N GLU A 248 -3.03 -26.74 -8.31
CA GLU A 248 -3.43 -26.02 -9.53
C GLU A 248 -2.66 -24.69 -9.73
N THR A 249 -1.97 -24.20 -8.69
CA THR A 249 -1.25 -22.93 -8.71
C THR A 249 0.18 -23.13 -9.19
N LEU A 250 0.64 -22.25 -10.10
CA LEU A 250 2.04 -22.20 -10.50
C LEU A 250 2.87 -21.47 -9.46
N PHE A 251 4.05 -21.98 -9.15
CA PHE A 251 5.00 -21.34 -8.25
C PHE A 251 6.35 -21.25 -8.94
N GLU A 252 6.93 -20.06 -8.98
CA GLU A 252 8.22 -19.81 -9.62
C GLU A 252 9.03 -18.74 -8.88
N PHE A 253 10.34 -18.75 -9.11
CA PHE A 253 11.19 -17.62 -8.78
C PHE A 253 11.29 -16.66 -9.97
N ALA A 254 11.09 -15.37 -9.73
CA ALA A 254 11.24 -14.30 -10.72
C ALA A 254 12.46 -13.42 -10.36
N GLN A 255 13.67 -13.98 -10.47
CA GLN A 255 14.91 -13.30 -10.08
C GLN A 255 15.36 -12.21 -11.05
N GLU A 256 14.88 -12.28 -12.29
CA GLU A 256 15.06 -11.25 -13.31
C GLU A 256 14.35 -9.93 -12.98
N ARG A 257 13.48 -9.92 -11.96
CA ARG A 257 12.76 -8.73 -11.51
C ARG A 257 13.72 -7.65 -11.01
N THR A 258 13.60 -6.47 -11.62
CA THR A 258 14.32 -5.24 -11.21
C THR A 258 13.41 -4.26 -10.48
N THR A 259 12.09 -4.33 -10.69
CA THR A 259 11.12 -3.44 -10.06
C THR A 259 10.93 -3.78 -8.58
N GLY A 260 10.81 -2.76 -7.73
CA GLY A 260 10.61 -2.95 -6.29
C GLY A 260 11.89 -3.04 -5.45
N ARG A 261 13.07 -3.16 -6.09
CA ARG A 261 14.37 -3.22 -5.40
C ARG A 261 14.67 -2.01 -4.52
N SER A 262 14.08 -0.85 -4.81
CA SER A 262 14.27 0.37 -4.01
C SER A 262 13.47 0.39 -2.70
N TYR A 263 12.47 -0.48 -2.53
CA TYR A 263 11.56 -0.43 -1.38
C TYR A 263 11.23 -1.77 -0.71
N TYR A 264 11.50 -2.91 -1.35
CA TYR A 264 11.48 -4.20 -0.67
C TYR A 264 12.86 -4.51 -0.08
N GLY A 265 12.88 -4.88 1.21
CA GLY A 265 14.14 -5.09 1.93
C GLY A 265 14.83 -6.43 1.67
N THR A 266 14.09 -7.51 1.40
CA THR A 266 14.63 -8.87 1.29
C THR A 266 13.95 -9.66 0.17
N ALA A 267 12.75 -10.17 0.42
CA ALA A 267 11.95 -10.88 -0.58
C ALA A 267 10.65 -10.14 -0.89
N CYS A 268 10.08 -10.41 -2.06
CA CYS A 268 8.72 -10.01 -2.40
C CYS A 268 8.05 -11.10 -3.24
N PHE A 269 6.73 -11.02 -3.39
CA PHE A 269 6.00 -11.90 -4.29
C PHE A 269 4.95 -11.11 -5.06
N HIS A 270 4.52 -11.65 -6.19
CA HIS A 270 3.30 -11.26 -6.87
C HIS A 270 2.41 -12.49 -7.03
N ILE A 271 1.11 -12.27 -6.94
CA ILE A 271 0.13 -13.26 -7.37
C ILE A 271 -0.48 -12.75 -8.67
N TYR A 272 -0.51 -13.63 -9.66
CA TYR A 272 -1.11 -13.38 -10.95
C TYR A 272 -2.33 -14.28 -11.09
N VAL A 273 -3.42 -13.71 -11.58
CA VAL A 273 -4.65 -14.42 -11.90
C VAL A 273 -4.91 -14.34 -13.38
N LYS A 274 -5.11 -15.50 -13.99
CA LYS A 274 -5.54 -15.60 -15.38
C LYS A 274 -7.07 -15.58 -15.46
N SER A 275 -7.60 -14.64 -16.24
CA SER A 275 -9.03 -14.49 -16.49
C SER A 275 -9.56 -15.52 -17.48
N ALA A 276 -10.89 -15.59 -17.63
CA ALA A 276 -11.54 -16.43 -18.63
C ALA A 276 -11.12 -16.10 -20.08
N GLN A 277 -10.75 -14.85 -20.32
CA GLN A 277 -10.32 -14.30 -21.61
C GLN A 277 -8.82 -14.47 -21.85
N ASN A 278 -8.13 -15.28 -21.04
CA ASN A 278 -6.70 -15.55 -21.16
C ASN A 278 -5.79 -14.34 -20.86
N GLU A 279 -6.34 -13.24 -20.34
CA GLU A 279 -5.60 -12.08 -19.82
C GLU A 279 -5.09 -12.36 -18.40
N GLU A 280 -3.89 -11.89 -18.08
CA GLU A 280 -3.27 -12.06 -16.76
C GLU A 280 -3.27 -10.74 -15.98
N TYR A 281 -3.76 -10.79 -14.75
CA TYR A 281 -3.85 -9.65 -13.84
C TYR A 281 -2.94 -9.90 -12.64
N GLN A 282 -2.07 -8.93 -12.33
CA GLN A 282 -1.40 -8.90 -11.04
C GLN A 282 -2.40 -8.36 -10.01
N ILE A 283 -2.58 -9.11 -8.92
CA ILE A 283 -3.47 -8.77 -7.81
C ILE A 283 -2.68 -8.43 -6.55
#